data_AF-A0A376MUI7-F1
#
_entry.id   AF-A0A376MUI7-F1
#
_cell.length_a   1.000
_cell.length_b   1.000
_cell.length_c   1.000
_cell.angle_alpha   90.00
_cell.angle_beta   90.00
_cell.angle_gamma   90.00
#
_symmetry.space_group_name_H-M   'P 1'
#
loop_
_entity.id
_entity.type
_entity.pdbx_description
1 polymer ?
#
loop_
_entity_poly.entity_id
_entity_poly.type
_entity_poly.pdbx_seq_one_letter_code
_entity_poly.pdbx_strand_id
1 'polypeptide(L)'
;MPSVDLSQLPEPAIIAQPDFESILADIKTMMVSSFPEEYRAAVTRALTLESEPLNIISQAMAFREMLLRQRINEAARGLHAQPQPGQ
;
A
#
# COMPACT_ATOMS: atom_id res chain seq x y z
N MET A 1 -30.09 12.92 -24.72
CA MET A 1 -29.70 12.52 -23.36
C MET A 1 -28.62 13.47 -22.88
N PRO A 2 -28.65 13.97 -21.64
CA PRO A 2 -27.58 14.85 -21.17
C PRO A 2 -26.27 14.05 -21.17
N SER A 3 -25.23 14.60 -21.78
CA SER A 3 -23.89 14.03 -21.75
C SER A 3 -23.43 13.96 -20.30
N VAL A 4 -23.12 12.77 -19.80
CA VAL A 4 -22.49 12.61 -18.49
C VAL A 4 -21.11 13.27 -18.55
N ASP A 5 -20.87 14.24 -17.69
CA ASP A 5 -19.56 14.87 -17.55
C ASP A 5 -18.63 13.93 -16.79
N LEU A 6 -17.78 13.23 -17.55
CA LEU A 6 -16.83 12.26 -17.01
C LEU A 6 -15.73 12.91 -16.16
N SER A 7 -15.58 14.24 -16.21
CA SER A 7 -14.61 14.97 -15.36
C SER A 7 -15.04 15.07 -13.89
N GLN A 8 -16.31 14.77 -13.59
CA GLN A 8 -16.87 14.77 -12.23
C GLN A 8 -16.75 13.40 -11.52
N LEU A 9 -16.24 12.38 -12.21
CA LEU A 9 -16.05 11.06 -11.61
C LEU A 9 -14.79 11.08 -10.74
N PRO A 10 -14.82 10.42 -9.56
CA PRO A 10 -13.62 10.26 -8.76
C PRO A 10 -12.54 9.56 -9.59
N GLU A 11 -11.30 9.98 -9.42
CA GLU A 11 -10.19 9.38 -10.16
C GLU A 11 -10.17 7.86 -9.96
N PRO A 12 -9.99 7.08 -11.03
CA PRO A 12 -10.00 5.63 -10.92
C PRO A 12 -8.79 5.16 -10.11
N ALA A 13 -9.05 4.55 -8.95
CA ALA A 13 -8.07 3.79 -8.19
C ALA A 13 -8.24 2.31 -8.50
N ILE A 14 -7.25 1.71 -9.16
CA ILE A 14 -7.28 0.28 -9.48
C ILE A 14 -6.95 -0.57 -8.23
N ILE A 15 -6.05 -0.07 -7.39
CA ILE A 15 -5.63 -0.74 -6.16
C ILE A 15 -6.02 0.12 -4.95
N ALA A 16 -6.52 -0.54 -3.90
CA ALA A 16 -6.80 0.11 -2.62
C ALA A 16 -5.54 0.77 -2.03
N GLN A 17 -5.72 1.97 -1.47
CA GLN A 17 -4.67 2.78 -0.84
C GLN A 17 -4.93 2.89 0.67
N PRO A 18 -4.68 1.82 1.45
CA PRO A 18 -4.69 1.93 2.90
C PRO A 18 -3.62 2.93 3.37
N ASP A 19 -3.82 3.51 4.54
CA ASP A 19 -2.84 4.38 5.17
C ASP A 19 -1.61 3.57 5.64
N PHE A 20 -0.54 4.30 5.97
CA PHE A 20 0.73 3.71 6.37
C PHE A 20 0.61 2.77 7.58
N GLU A 21 -0.16 3.14 8.60
CA GLU A 21 -0.28 2.34 9.84
C GLU A 21 -1.01 1.03 9.58
N SER A 22 -2.04 1.07 8.73
CA SER A 22 -2.73 -0.14 8.26
C SER A 22 -1.76 -1.10 7.52
N ILE A 23 -0.94 -0.59 6.60
CA ILE A 23 0.06 -1.40 5.88
C ILE A 23 1.12 -1.94 6.85
N LEU A 24 1.58 -1.11 7.79
CA LEU A 24 2.58 -1.50 8.78
C LEU A 24 2.08 -2.64 9.67
N ALA A 25 0.82 -2.58 10.12
CA ALA A 25 0.21 -3.64 10.93
C ALA A 25 0.14 -4.97 10.17
N ASP A 26 -0.23 -4.94 8.89
CA ASP A 26 -0.27 -6.13 8.03
C ASP A 26 1.14 -6.72 7.85
N ILE A 27 2.14 -5.88 7.57
CA ILE A 27 3.53 -6.30 7.42
C ILE A 27 4.08 -6.90 8.72
N LYS A 28 3.81 -6.28 9.87
CA LYS A 28 4.24 -6.81 11.18
C LYS A 28 3.61 -8.17 11.45
N THR A 29 2.33 -8.35 11.12
CA THR A 29 1.63 -9.64 11.24
C THR A 29 2.28 -10.70 10.35
N MET A 30 2.55 -10.35 9.09
CA MET A 30 3.25 -11.22 8.15
C MET A 30 4.65 -11.60 8.65
N MET A 31 5.42 -10.63 9.16
CA MET A 31 6.74 -10.86 9.74
C MET A 31 6.66 -11.84 10.90
N VAL A 32 5.78 -11.62 11.90
CA VAL A 32 5.62 -12.53 13.05
C VAL A 32 5.27 -13.94 12.60
N SER A 33 4.31 -14.09 11.67
CA SER A 33 3.88 -15.41 11.20
C SER A 33 4.97 -16.19 10.45
N SER A 34 5.98 -15.49 9.93
CA SER A 34 7.12 -16.08 9.20
C SER A 34 8.16 -16.74 10.12
N PHE A 35 8.11 -16.49 11.43
CA PHE A 35 8.98 -17.15 12.40
C PHE A 35 8.33 -18.42 12.98
N PRO A 36 9.15 -19.44 13.36
CA PRO A 36 8.67 -20.57 14.17
C PRO A 36 7.97 -20.11 15.45
N GLU A 37 6.98 -20.87 15.91
CA GLU A 37 6.08 -20.49 17.02
C GLU A 37 6.84 -20.05 18.27
N GLU A 38 7.90 -20.78 18.64
CA GLU A 38 8.76 -20.50 19.79
C GLU A 38 9.44 -19.12 19.76
N TYR A 39 9.62 -18.52 18.58
CA TYR A 39 10.24 -17.21 18.42
C TYR A 39 9.24 -16.07 18.23
N ARG A 40 7.96 -16.36 17.94
CA ARG A 40 6.95 -15.33 17.62
C ARG A 40 6.78 -14.31 18.72
N ALA A 41 6.78 -14.75 19.99
CA ALA A 41 6.66 -13.84 21.14
C ALA A 41 7.84 -12.85 21.24
N ALA A 42 9.06 -13.32 20.97
CA ALA A 42 10.26 -12.47 20.98
C ALA A 42 10.24 -11.46 19.81
N VAL A 43 9.84 -11.91 18.62
CA VAL A 43 9.74 -11.06 17.42
C VAL A 43 8.65 -10.00 17.59
N THR A 44 7.48 -10.37 18.09
CA THR A 44 6.41 -9.41 18.39
C THR A 44 6.89 -8.33 19.34
N ARG A 45 7.63 -8.68 20.39
CA ARG A 45 8.24 -7.70 21.29
C ARG A 45 9.23 -6.80 20.57
N ALA A 46 10.14 -7.35 19.77
CA ALA A 46 11.12 -6.56 19.02
C ALA A 46 10.43 -5.54 18.08
N LEU A 47 9.34 -5.94 17.41
CA LEU A 47 8.57 -5.08 16.51
C LEU A 47 7.84 -3.92 17.21
N THR A 48 7.79 -3.88 18.55
CA THR A 48 7.23 -2.75 19.31
C THR A 48 8.27 -1.69 19.69
N LEU A 49 9.56 -2.00 19.60
CA LEU A 49 10.63 -1.10 20.00
C LEU A 49 11.11 -0.28 18.80
N GLU A 50 11.16 1.05 18.94
CA GLU A 50 11.56 1.96 17.85
C GLU A 50 13.01 1.75 17.40
N SER A 51 13.91 1.42 18.33
CA SER A 51 15.33 1.18 18.05
C SER A 51 15.61 -0.18 17.41
N GLU A 52 14.65 -1.11 17.41
CA GLU A 52 14.88 -2.46 16.91
C GLU A 52 14.94 -2.48 15.38
N PRO A 53 15.97 -3.09 14.79
CA PRO A 53 16.12 -3.17 13.34
C PRO A 53 14.89 -3.78 12.64
N LEU A 54 14.23 -4.76 13.25
CA LEU A 54 13.02 -5.36 12.70
C LEU A 54 11.87 -4.35 12.55
N ASN A 55 11.67 -3.47 13.55
CA ASN A 55 10.65 -2.44 13.48
C ASN A 55 10.99 -1.42 12.38
N ILE A 56 12.24 -0.98 12.31
CA ILE A 56 12.72 -0.05 11.26
C ILE A 56 12.53 -0.64 9.86
N ILE A 57 12.88 -1.92 9.67
CA ILE A 57 12.68 -2.62 8.38
C ILE A 57 11.20 -2.72 8.04
N SER A 58 10.33 -3.03 9.00
CA SER A 58 8.87 -3.10 8.78
C SER A 58 8.29 -1.77 8.30
N GLN A 59 8.77 -0.65 8.86
CA GLN A 59 8.38 0.70 8.45
C GLN A 59 8.89 1.04 7.05
N ALA A 60 10.14 0.70 6.73
CA ALA A 60 10.69 0.90 5.39
C ALA A 60 9.91 0.11 4.31
N MET A 61 9.48 -1.12 4.64
CA MET A 61 8.64 -1.92 3.76
C MET A 61 7.25 -1.29 3.57
N ALA A 62 6.60 -0.85 4.65
CA ALA A 62 5.29 -0.20 4.60
C ALA A 62 5.32 1.07 3.73
N PHE A 63 6.35 1.89 3.89
CA PHE A 63 6.55 3.09 3.08
C PHE A 63 6.73 2.76 1.60
N ARG A 64 7.56 1.75 1.29
CA ARG A 64 7.79 1.32 -0.10
C ARG A 64 6.51 0.79 -0.73
N GLU A 65 5.72 0.01 0.01
CA GLU A 65 4.46 -0.53 -0.48
C GLU A 65 3.43 0.58 -0.76
N MET A 66 3.29 1.55 0.14
CA MET A 66 2.44 2.72 -0.06
C MET A 66 2.79 3.47 -1.35
N LEU A 67 4.08 3.74 -1.57
CA LEU A 67 4.54 4.40 -2.80
C LEU A 67 4.30 3.55 -4.06
N LEU A 68 4.46 2.23 -3.99
CA LEU A 68 4.18 1.35 -5.12
C LEU A 68 2.69 1.38 -5.49
N ARG A 69 1.80 1.29 -4.51
CA ARG A 69 0.34 1.40 -4.72
C ARG A 69 -0.04 2.76 -5.32
N GLN A 70 0.56 3.85 -4.83
CA GLN A 70 0.38 5.19 -5.41
C GLN A 70 0.80 5.23 -6.88
N ARG A 71 2.02 4.77 -7.21
CA ARG A 71 2.55 4.77 -8.58
C ARG A 71 1.72 3.93 -9.54
N ILE A 72 1.17 2.80 -9.07
CA ILE A 72 0.29 1.97 -9.89
C ILE A 72 -1.02 2.70 -10.21
N ASN A 73 -1.63 3.37 -9.23
CA ASN A 73 -2.83 4.16 -9.48
C ASN A 73 -2.55 5.38 -10.37
N GLU A 74 -1.40 6.03 -10.23
CA GLU A 74 -0.96 7.08 -11.15
C GLU A 74 -0.80 6.57 -12.60
N ALA A 75 -0.16 5.42 -12.78
CA ALA A 75 -0.02 4.81 -14.11
C ALA A 75 -1.36 4.41 -14.72
N ALA A 76 -2.29 3.91 -13.91
CA ALA A 76 -3.66 3.63 -14.32
C ALA A 76 -4.37 4.88 -14.85
N ARG A 77 -4.25 6.01 -14.15
CA ARG A 77 -4.81 7.29 -14.60
C ARG A 77 -4.20 7.74 -15.93
N GLY A 78 -2.88 7.60 -16.09
CA GLY A 78 -2.19 7.93 -17.35
C GLY A 78 -2.66 7.09 -18.55
N LEU A 79 -3.02 5.82 -18.33
CA LEU A 79 -3.61 4.96 -19.35
C LEU A 79 -5.05 5.40 -19.70
N HIS A 80 -5.84 5.83 -18.72
CA HIS A 80 -7.20 6.33 -18.93
C HIS A 80 -7.26 7.73 -19.57
N ALA A 81 -6.20 8.54 -19.47
CA ALA A 81 -6.13 9.89 -20.03
C ALA A 81 -5.66 9.94 -21.50
N GLN A 82 -5.36 8.81 -22.14
CA GLN A 82 -5.10 8.80 -23.58
C GLN A 82 -6.44 8.91 -24.33
N PRO A 83 -6.68 9.99 -25.10
CA PRO A 83 -7.83 10.03 -25.99
C PRO A 83 -7.68 8.89 -26.98
N GLN A 84 -8.73 8.06 -27.13
CA GLN A 84 -8.76 7.10 -28.23
C GLN A 84 -8.64 7.90 -29.53
N PRO A 85 -7.64 7.62 -30.40
CA PRO A 85 -7.61 8.26 -31.71
C PRO A 85 -8.80 7.74 -32.51
N GLY A 86 -9.86 8.55 -32.61
CA GLY A 86 -10.96 8.33 -33.55
C GLY A 86 -12.40 8.28 -33.02
N GLN A 87 -12.77 9.02 -31.97
CA GLN A 87 -14.17 9.36 -31.70
C GLN A 87 -14.37 10.87 -31.57
#